data_AF-A0AA40JJ69-F1
#
_entry.id   AF-A0AA40JJ69-F1
#
_cell.length_a   1.000
_cell.length_b   1.000
_cell.length_c   1.000
_cell.angle_alpha   90.00
_cell.angle_beta   90.00
_cell.angle_gamma   90.00
#
_symmetry.space_group_name_H-M   'P 1'
#
loop_
_entity.id
_entity.type
_entity.pdbx_description
1 polymer ?
#
loop_
_entity_poly.entity_id
_entity_poly.type
_entity_poly.pdbx_seq_one_letter_code
_entity_poly.pdbx_strand_id
1 'polypeptide(L)'
;MCYSAKIQANYREYVRRYGADMDIETFRRIFFARASGADIKIPKAVDAAFAGVDEEITAAIAAYRSQWTRKLETALFEQRARLVAAEKKLATKITKAASEDVRIVTDKIDEAMRGLDDLRRTDLQERDSRIFPGWYAPVLIELDGKRLIVPMRYRCRIPGWTEADERAKPGSYNRWIRSPRPGAESSASRTASCWSTHSSRT
;
A
#
# COMPACT_ATOMS: atom_id res chain seq x y z
N MET A 1 -1.31 13.97 -11.09
CA MET A 1 -2.69 13.72 -10.64
C MET A 1 -2.67 12.42 -9.85
N CYS A 2 -2.73 12.50 -8.51
CA CYS A 2 -2.58 11.36 -7.60
C CYS A 2 -3.96 10.75 -7.33
N TYR A 3 -4.27 9.62 -7.96
CA TYR A 3 -5.48 8.87 -7.67
C TYR A 3 -5.26 8.03 -6.42
N SER A 4 -6.13 8.16 -5.42
CA SER A 4 -6.15 7.30 -4.25
C SER A 4 -7.55 6.74 -4.08
N ALA A 5 -7.65 5.51 -3.58
CA ALA A 5 -8.93 4.94 -3.19
C ALA A 5 -8.92 4.61 -1.70
N LYS A 6 -10.11 4.52 -1.11
CA LYS A 6 -10.30 3.97 0.23
C LYS A 6 -10.98 2.62 0.08
N ILE A 7 -10.47 1.60 0.76
CA ILE A 7 -11.05 0.26 0.76
C ILE A 7 -11.75 -0.02 2.08
N GLN A 8 -12.78 -0.87 2.04
CA GLN A 8 -13.27 -1.53 3.24
C GLN A 8 -12.55 -2.87 3.34
N ALA A 9 -11.52 -2.94 4.18
CA ALA A 9 -10.70 -4.14 4.39
C ALA A 9 -11.42 -5.18 5.27
N ASN A 10 -12.73 -5.39 5.10
CA ASN A 10 -13.50 -6.38 5.85
C ASN A 10 -13.86 -7.56 4.96
N TYR A 11 -12.86 -8.39 4.65
CA TYR A 11 -13.10 -9.53 3.76
C TYR A 11 -14.02 -10.59 4.40
N ARG A 12 -14.09 -10.67 5.74
CA ARG A 12 -14.96 -11.61 6.46
C ARG A 12 -16.43 -11.33 6.16
N GLU A 13 -16.79 -10.06 5.99
CA GLU A 13 -18.11 -9.66 5.53
C GLU A 13 -18.38 -10.15 4.10
N TYR A 14 -17.38 -10.09 3.21
CA TYR A 14 -17.53 -10.60 1.85
C TYR A 14 -17.71 -12.12 1.81
N VAL A 15 -16.93 -12.88 2.60
CA VAL A 15 -17.10 -14.33 2.75
C VAL A 15 -18.52 -14.66 3.22
N ARG A 16 -18.99 -14.00 4.29
CA ARG A 16 -20.33 -14.23 4.86
C ARG A 16 -21.47 -13.83 3.93
N ARG A 17 -21.37 -12.67 3.27
CA ARG A 17 -22.45 -12.11 2.44
C ARG A 17 -22.54 -12.77 1.08
N TYR A 18 -21.42 -13.12 0.46
CA TYR A 18 -21.37 -13.59 -0.92
C TYR A 18 -21.02 -15.07 -1.07
N GLY A 19 -20.72 -15.77 0.03
CA GLY A 19 -20.27 -17.17 0.01
C GLY A 19 -18.95 -17.34 -0.73
N ALA A 20 -18.06 -16.35 -0.59
CA ALA A 20 -16.78 -16.33 -1.29
C ALA A 20 -15.71 -17.11 -0.51
N ASP A 21 -14.88 -17.88 -1.22
CA ASP A 21 -13.69 -18.48 -0.64
C ASP A 21 -12.51 -17.50 -0.70
N MET A 22 -11.49 -17.73 0.12
CA MET A 22 -10.25 -16.95 0.12
C MET A 22 -9.11 -17.75 -0.48
N ASP A 23 -8.39 -17.16 -1.43
CA ASP A 23 -7.13 -17.70 -1.94
C ASP A 23 -5.99 -17.41 -0.94
N ILE A 24 -6.01 -18.14 0.19
CA ILE A 24 -5.04 -17.99 1.29
C ILE A 24 -3.60 -18.18 0.78
N GLU A 25 -3.39 -19.10 -0.16
CA GLU A 25 -2.06 -19.42 -0.68
C GLU A 25 -1.45 -18.23 -1.45
N THR A 26 -2.23 -17.57 -2.31
CA THR A 26 -1.74 -16.37 -2.99
C THR A 26 -1.49 -15.23 -2.00
N PHE A 27 -2.31 -15.08 -0.96
CA PHE A 27 -2.04 -14.11 0.11
C PHE A 27 -0.73 -14.44 0.84
N ARG A 28 -0.54 -15.68 1.30
CA ARG A 28 0.72 -16.13 1.93
C ARG A 28 1.91 -15.75 1.08
N ARG A 29 1.94 -16.10 -0.20
CA ARG A 29 3.04 -15.77 -1.11
C ARG A 29 3.39 -14.28 -1.13
N ILE A 30 2.39 -13.40 -1.14
CA ILE A 30 2.60 -11.95 -1.16
C ILE A 30 3.11 -11.45 0.20
N PHE A 31 2.53 -11.92 1.30
CA PHE A 31 2.96 -11.54 2.64
C PHE A 31 4.39 -12.02 2.93
N PHE A 32 4.73 -13.24 2.54
CA PHE A 32 6.09 -13.78 2.60
C PHE A 32 7.06 -12.99 1.73
N ALA A 33 6.74 -12.73 0.46
CA ALA A 33 7.60 -11.93 -0.42
C ALA A 33 7.86 -10.53 0.17
N ARG A 34 6.83 -9.90 0.75
CA ARG A 34 6.95 -8.61 1.44
C ARG A 34 7.87 -8.71 2.66
N ALA A 35 7.71 -9.75 3.47
CA ALA A 35 8.57 -10.01 4.64
C ALA A 35 10.02 -10.33 4.25
N SER A 36 10.25 -10.91 3.07
CA SER A 36 11.58 -11.17 2.50
C SER A 36 12.22 -9.96 1.82
N GLY A 37 11.56 -8.79 1.85
CA GLY A 37 12.13 -7.53 1.37
C GLY A 37 11.67 -7.08 -0.02
N ALA A 38 10.72 -7.77 -0.66
CA ALA A 38 10.12 -7.27 -1.89
C ALA A 38 9.38 -5.95 -1.63
N ASP A 39 9.41 -5.03 -2.61
CA ASP A 39 8.71 -3.73 -2.50
C ASP A 39 7.19 -3.89 -2.74
N ILE A 40 6.54 -4.55 -1.80
CA ILE A 40 5.11 -4.83 -1.82
C ILE A 40 4.43 -3.91 -0.81
N LYS A 41 3.55 -3.04 -1.29
CA LYS A 41 2.75 -2.14 -0.45
C LYS A 41 1.39 -2.77 -0.18
N ILE A 42 1.06 -2.93 1.09
CA ILE A 42 -0.24 -3.40 1.57
C ILE A 42 -0.68 -2.41 2.66
N PRO A 43 -1.92 -1.93 2.63
CA PRO A 43 -2.42 -0.99 3.64
C PRO A 43 -2.55 -1.66 5.01
N LYS A 44 -2.31 -0.88 6.07
CA LYS A 44 -2.36 -1.38 7.46
C LYS A 44 -3.73 -1.98 7.82
N ALA A 45 -4.82 -1.47 7.26
CA ALA A 45 -6.15 -2.04 7.47
C ALA A 45 -6.27 -3.48 6.94
N VAL A 46 -5.53 -3.83 5.87
CA VAL A 46 -5.46 -5.21 5.37
C VAL A 46 -4.61 -6.08 6.29
N ASP A 47 -3.45 -5.59 6.74
CA ASP A 47 -2.64 -6.32 7.75
C ASP A 47 -3.48 -6.65 9.00
N ALA A 48 -4.26 -5.69 9.49
CA ALA A 48 -5.15 -5.90 10.63
C ALA A 48 -6.30 -6.87 10.35
N ALA A 49 -6.89 -6.82 9.15
CA ALA A 49 -7.94 -7.76 8.76
C ALA A 49 -7.43 -9.21 8.69
N PHE A 50 -6.19 -9.40 8.23
CA PHE A 50 -5.55 -10.70 8.06
C PHE A 50 -4.89 -11.24 9.34
N ALA A 51 -4.85 -10.46 10.42
CA ALA A 51 -4.35 -10.92 11.71
C ALA A 51 -5.21 -12.08 12.25
N GLY A 52 -4.55 -13.20 12.59
CA GLY A 52 -5.20 -14.39 13.16
C GLY A 52 -6.06 -15.18 12.18
N VAL A 53 -5.98 -14.88 10.88
CA VAL A 53 -6.67 -15.64 9.82
C VAL A 53 -5.91 -16.89 9.46
N ASP A 54 -4.58 -16.75 9.45
CA ASP A 54 -3.62 -17.78 9.14
C ASP A 54 -2.34 -17.49 9.94
N GLU A 55 -1.72 -18.54 10.48
CA GLU A 55 -0.54 -18.40 11.35
C GLU A 55 0.67 -17.91 10.57
N GLU A 56 0.86 -18.41 9.34
CA GLU A 56 1.98 -18.02 8.47
C GLU A 56 1.86 -16.56 8.01
N ILE A 57 0.66 -16.12 7.61
CA ILE A 57 0.41 -14.71 7.29
C ILE A 57 0.67 -13.83 8.52
N THR A 58 0.21 -14.25 9.69
CA THR A 58 0.40 -13.49 10.95
C THR A 58 1.89 -13.36 11.27
N ALA A 59 2.66 -14.44 11.14
CA ALA A 59 4.11 -14.43 11.32
C ALA A 59 4.81 -13.52 10.30
N ALA A 60 4.42 -13.56 9.02
CA ALA A 60 4.97 -12.71 7.98
C ALA A 60 4.68 -11.21 8.22
N ILE A 61 3.47 -10.86 8.69
CA ILE A 61 3.12 -9.49 9.11
C ILE A 61 4.02 -9.05 10.27
N ALA A 62 4.19 -9.88 11.29
CA ALA A 62 5.02 -9.56 12.45
C ALA A 62 6.51 -9.39 12.07
N ALA A 63 7.02 -10.25 11.19
CA ALA A 63 8.38 -10.16 10.66
C ALA A 63 8.60 -8.86 9.88
N TYR A 64 7.68 -8.51 8.97
CA TYR A 64 7.73 -7.26 8.22
C TYR A 64 7.71 -6.04 9.13
N ARG A 65 6.79 -6.00 10.11
CA ARG A 65 6.71 -4.90 11.09
C ARG A 65 8.00 -4.76 11.88
N SER A 66 8.58 -5.86 12.34
CA SER A 66 9.85 -5.86 13.08
C SER A 66 11.01 -5.31 12.25
N GLN A 67 11.10 -5.70 10.98
CA GLN A 67 12.12 -5.17 10.06
C GLN A 67 11.93 -3.67 9.80
N TRP A 68 10.68 -3.24 9.60
CA TRP A 68 10.37 -1.83 9.38
C TRP A 68 10.65 -0.96 10.60
N THR A 69 10.30 -1.43 11.80
CA THR A 69 10.63 -0.77 13.06
C THR A 69 12.14 -0.57 13.17
N ARG A 70 12.94 -1.62 12.97
CA ARG A 70 14.40 -1.52 13.00
C ARG A 70 14.94 -0.51 11.99
N LYS A 71 14.43 -0.51 10.75
CA LYS A 71 14.82 0.45 9.71
C LYS A 71 14.53 1.90 10.13
N LEU A 72 13.35 2.16 10.69
CA LEU A 72 12.98 3.49 11.17
C LEU A 72 13.80 3.92 12.39
N GLU A 73 14.06 3.00 13.33
CA GLU A 73 14.91 3.27 14.50
C GLU A 73 16.35 3.60 14.10
N THR A 74 16.95 2.84 13.18
CA THR A 74 18.27 3.14 12.62
C THR A 74 18.27 4.51 11.93
N ALA A 75 17.29 4.77 11.06
CA ALA A 75 17.17 6.05 10.37
C ALA A 75 17.02 7.23 11.36
N LEU A 76 16.25 7.05 12.42
CA LEU A 76 16.06 8.05 13.47
C LEU A 76 17.36 8.34 14.22
N PHE A 77 18.16 7.33 14.54
CA PHE A 77 19.48 7.51 15.15
C PHE A 77 20.43 8.29 14.23
N GLU A 78 20.49 7.92 12.94
CA GLU A 78 21.29 8.62 11.94
C GLU A 78 20.87 10.09 11.77
N GLN A 79 19.56 10.35 11.68
CA GLN A 79 19.07 11.73 11.56
C GLN A 79 19.35 12.54 12.83
N ARG A 80 19.22 11.97 14.03
CA ARG A 80 19.57 12.68 15.28
C ARG A 80 21.05 13.05 15.34
N ALA A 81 21.95 12.14 14.95
CA ALA A 81 23.37 12.43 14.85
C ALA A 81 23.64 13.56 13.84
N ARG A 82 22.95 13.54 12.70
CA ARG A 82 23.04 14.60 11.68
C ARG A 82 22.52 15.95 12.20
N LEU A 83 21.45 15.95 13.01
CA LEU A 83 20.88 17.16 13.59
C LEU A 83 21.91 17.86 14.49
N VAL A 84 22.52 17.14 15.43
CA VAL A 84 23.55 17.68 16.32
C VAL A 84 24.74 18.24 15.54
N ALA A 85 25.15 17.57 14.45
CA ALA A 85 26.23 18.07 13.60
C ALA A 85 25.83 19.36 12.84
N ALA A 86 24.58 19.46 12.38
CA ALA A 86 24.05 20.65 11.71
C ALA A 86 23.92 21.84 12.68
N GLU A 87 23.43 21.59 13.90
CA GLU A 87 23.31 22.60 14.96
C GLU A 87 24.69 23.14 15.36
N LYS A 88 25.70 22.27 15.52
CA LYS A 88 27.08 22.70 15.79
C LYS A 88 27.63 23.62 14.70
N LYS A 89 27.39 23.30 13.41
CA LYS A 89 27.80 24.15 12.29
C LYS A 89 27.10 25.50 12.31
N LEU A 90 25.80 25.51 12.62
CA LEU A 90 24.99 26.72 12.69
C LEU A 90 25.45 27.63 13.84
N ALA A 91 25.82 27.04 14.99
CA ALA A 91 26.34 27.76 16.15
C ALA A 91 27.70 28.42 15.85
N THR A 92 28.57 27.77 15.07
CA THR A 92 29.85 28.37 14.64
C THR A 92 29.65 29.49 13.63
N LYS A 93 28.77 29.30 12.65
CA LYS A 93 28.46 30.31 11.62
C LYS A 93 27.04 30.13 11.10
N ILE A 94 26.24 31.18 11.26
CA ILE A 94 24.89 31.23 10.69
C ILE A 94 25.00 31.26 9.17
N THR A 95 24.56 30.18 8.52
CA THR A 95 24.48 30.07 7.07
C THR A 95 23.12 29.54 6.67
N LYS A 96 22.62 29.97 5.50
CA LYS A 96 21.36 29.49 4.95
C LYS A 96 21.35 27.97 4.77
N ALA A 97 22.48 27.41 4.34
CA ALA A 97 22.62 25.96 4.16
C ALA A 97 22.48 25.19 5.48
N ALA A 98 23.14 25.63 6.55
CA ALA A 98 23.03 24.98 7.86
C ALA A 98 21.62 25.09 8.45
N SER A 99 20.94 26.23 8.27
CA SER A 99 19.55 26.40 8.70
C SER A 99 18.59 25.46 7.96
N GLU A 100 18.75 25.34 6.63
CA GLU A 100 17.95 24.41 5.84
C GLU A 100 18.25 22.94 6.16
N ASP A 101 19.51 22.59 6.43
CA ASP A 101 19.88 21.24 6.87
C ASP A 101 19.19 20.87 8.21
N VAL A 102 19.17 21.78 9.19
CA VAL A 102 18.45 21.57 10.45
C VAL A 102 16.97 21.33 10.18
N ARG A 103 16.33 22.19 9.38
CA ARG A 103 14.91 22.06 9.02
C ARG A 103 14.60 20.71 8.39
N ILE A 104 15.35 20.31 7.36
CA ILE A 104 15.15 19.05 6.64
C ILE A 104 15.35 17.84 7.55
N VAL A 105 16.34 17.88 8.44
CA VAL A 105 16.62 16.77 9.35
C VAL A 105 15.52 16.66 10.42
N THR A 106 15.03 17.78 10.95
CA THR A 106 13.89 17.79 11.86
C THR A 106 12.64 17.20 11.19
N ASP A 107 12.32 17.64 9.97
CA ASP A 107 11.17 17.11 9.21
C ASP A 107 11.27 15.57 9.05
N LYS A 108 12.47 15.05 8.79
CA LYS A 108 12.73 13.60 8.67
C LYS A 108 12.62 12.85 10.00
N ILE A 109 13.04 13.46 11.10
CA ILE A 109 12.86 12.88 12.44
C ILE A 109 11.38 12.76 12.75
N ASP A 110 10.60 13.81 12.48
CA ASP A 110 9.15 13.83 12.72
C ASP A 110 8.42 12.84 11.82
N GLU A 111 8.84 12.66 10.57
CA GLU A 111 8.34 11.61 9.68
C GLU A 111 8.65 10.20 10.21
N ALA A 112 9.89 9.95 10.65
CA ALA A 112 10.27 8.65 11.20
C ALA A 112 9.51 8.32 12.50
N MET A 113 9.33 9.32 13.37
CA MET A 113 8.55 9.19 14.61
C MET A 113 7.08 8.88 14.31
N ARG A 114 6.45 9.61 13.38
CA ARG A 114 5.08 9.31 12.94
C ARG A 114 4.95 7.90 12.38
N GLY A 115 5.95 7.45 11.61
CA GLY A 115 6.00 6.07 11.10
C GLY A 115 6.07 5.02 12.21
N LEU A 116 6.88 5.25 13.25
CA LEU A 116 6.95 4.37 14.43
C LEU A 116 5.65 4.35 15.22
N ASP A 117 5.02 5.51 15.43
CA ASP A 117 3.73 5.61 16.11
C ASP A 117 2.64 4.90 15.32
N ASP A 118 2.62 5.04 13.99
CA ASP A 118 1.70 4.30 13.13
C ASP A 118 1.94 2.79 13.18
N LEU A 119 3.19 2.33 13.29
CA LEU A 119 3.49 0.91 13.49
C LEU A 119 3.09 0.40 14.88
N ARG A 120 3.13 1.23 15.92
CA ARG A 120 2.79 0.83 17.30
C ARG A 120 1.30 0.88 17.59
N ARG A 121 0.58 1.81 16.96
CA ARG A 121 -0.85 2.01 17.14
C ARG A 121 -1.65 0.74 16.81
N THR A 122 -2.56 0.37 17.71
CA THR A 122 -3.50 -0.75 17.54
C THR A 122 -4.76 -0.34 16.81
N ASP A 123 -5.34 0.81 17.16
CA ASP A 123 -6.59 1.29 16.57
C ASP A 123 -6.40 1.68 15.12
N LEU A 124 -7.32 1.32 14.23
CA LEU A 124 -7.28 1.72 12.82
C LEU A 124 -7.85 3.13 12.62
N GLN A 125 -7.26 3.87 11.70
CA GLN A 125 -7.73 5.18 11.25
C GLN A 125 -8.16 5.09 9.79
N GLU A 126 -8.98 6.03 9.35
CA GLU A 126 -9.43 6.11 7.97
C GLU A 126 -8.28 6.09 6.95
N ARG A 127 -7.14 6.72 7.27
CA ARG A 127 -5.94 6.74 6.42
C ARG A 127 -5.32 5.36 6.20
N ASP A 128 -5.49 4.43 7.15
CA ASP A 128 -4.92 3.07 7.07
C ASP A 128 -5.59 2.20 6.03
N SER A 129 -6.76 2.64 5.56
CA SER A 129 -7.53 1.99 4.50
C SER A 129 -7.33 2.65 3.14
N ARG A 130 -6.48 3.68 3.04
CA ARG A 130 -6.19 4.35 1.78
C ARG A 130 -5.14 3.56 1.00
N ILE A 131 -5.36 3.42 -0.29
CA ILE A 131 -4.46 2.74 -1.23
C ILE A 131 -4.10 3.68 -2.38
N PHE A 132 -2.89 3.48 -2.89
CA PHE A 132 -2.31 4.22 -4.01
C PHE A 132 -1.91 3.27 -5.13
N PRO A 133 -1.73 3.75 -6.37
CA PRO A 133 -1.36 2.90 -7.49
C PRO A 133 -0.11 2.07 -7.17
N GLY A 134 -0.18 0.78 -7.45
CA GLY A 134 0.82 -0.23 -7.11
C GLY A 134 0.53 -1.02 -5.82
N TRP A 135 -0.35 -0.54 -4.94
CA TRP A 135 -0.66 -1.21 -3.67
C TRP A 135 -1.55 -2.43 -3.87
N TYR A 136 -1.31 -3.50 -3.11
CA TYR A 136 -2.16 -4.68 -3.07
C TYR A 136 -3.33 -4.49 -2.11
N ALA A 137 -4.51 -4.92 -2.55
CA ALA A 137 -5.72 -4.99 -1.75
C ALA A 137 -6.49 -6.28 -2.05
N PRO A 138 -7.28 -6.81 -1.09
CA PRO A 138 -8.18 -7.91 -1.36
C PRO A 138 -9.31 -7.46 -2.30
N VAL A 139 -9.55 -8.23 -3.35
CA VAL A 139 -10.61 -8.00 -4.33
C VAL A 139 -11.45 -9.27 -4.47
N LEU A 140 -12.77 -9.09 -4.47
CA LEU A 140 -13.71 -10.16 -4.79
C LEU A 140 -13.79 -10.32 -6.31
N ILE A 141 -13.53 -11.52 -6.79
CA ILE A 141 -13.67 -11.90 -8.21
C ILE A 141 -14.63 -13.08 -8.33
N GLU A 142 -15.11 -13.31 -9.55
CA GLU A 142 -15.77 -14.55 -9.93
C GLU A 142 -14.89 -15.26 -10.96
N LEU A 143 -14.58 -16.53 -10.70
CA LEU A 143 -13.78 -17.39 -11.56
C LEU A 143 -14.48 -18.74 -11.64
N ASP A 144 -14.82 -19.17 -12.86
CA ASP A 144 -15.51 -20.45 -13.14
C ASP A 144 -16.78 -20.65 -12.27
N GLY A 145 -17.55 -19.58 -12.07
CA GLY A 145 -18.77 -19.58 -11.26
C GLY A 145 -18.55 -19.60 -9.75
N LYS A 146 -17.28 -19.58 -9.29
CA LYS A 146 -16.92 -19.49 -7.86
C LYS A 146 -16.47 -18.08 -7.52
N ARG A 147 -16.90 -17.59 -6.36
CA ARG A 147 -16.48 -16.30 -5.84
C ARG A 147 -15.22 -16.46 -5.00
N LEU A 148 -14.16 -15.74 -5.36
CA LEU A 148 -12.87 -15.82 -4.71
C LEU A 148 -12.40 -14.44 -4.28
N ILE A 149 -11.82 -14.35 -3.08
CA ILE A 149 -11.10 -13.17 -2.63
C ILE A 149 -9.62 -13.38 -2.93
N VAL A 150 -9.08 -12.54 -3.79
CA VAL A 150 -7.68 -12.59 -4.24
C VAL A 150 -6.97 -11.28 -3.96
N PRO A 151 -5.65 -11.29 -3.72
CA PRO A 151 -4.88 -10.06 -3.66
C PRO A 151 -4.65 -9.51 -5.07
N MET A 152 -4.97 -8.25 -5.28
CA MET A 152 -4.82 -7.58 -6.57
C MET A 152 -4.20 -6.19 -6.40
N ARG A 153 -3.36 -5.76 -7.34
CA ARG A 153 -2.78 -4.41 -7.34
C ARG A 153 -3.79 -3.40 -7.83
N TYR A 154 -3.98 -2.34 -7.04
CA TYR A 154 -4.61 -1.10 -7.46
C TYR A 154 -3.75 -0.49 -8.56
N ARG A 155 -4.29 -0.36 -9.78
CA ARG A 155 -3.54 -0.31 -11.06
C ARG A 155 -2.92 -1.65 -11.43
N CYS A 156 -3.67 -2.47 -12.14
CA CYS A 156 -3.13 -3.70 -12.72
C CYS A 156 -2.16 -3.39 -13.85
N ARG A 157 -1.05 -4.12 -13.87
CA ARG A 157 -0.06 -4.01 -14.94
C ARG A 157 -0.65 -4.60 -16.22
N ILE A 158 -0.59 -3.82 -17.29
CA ILE A 158 -1.07 -4.25 -18.61
C ILE A 158 -0.17 -5.38 -19.11
N PRO A 159 -0.72 -6.44 -19.75
CA PRO A 159 0.09 -7.50 -20.34
C PRO A 159 1.16 -6.94 -21.28
N GLY A 160 2.39 -7.46 -21.16
CA GLY A 160 3.54 -7.00 -21.95
C GLY A 160 4.21 -5.73 -21.44
N TRP A 161 3.70 -5.08 -20.40
CA TRP A 161 4.37 -3.92 -19.79
C TRP A 161 5.34 -4.36 -18.70
N THR A 162 6.47 -3.67 -18.60
CA THR A 162 7.38 -3.74 -17.46
C THR A 162 6.99 -2.73 -16.38
N GLU A 163 7.67 -2.79 -15.24
CA GLU A 163 7.52 -1.77 -14.19
C GLU A 163 8.00 -0.38 -14.64
N ALA A 164 9.03 -0.33 -15.47
CA ALA A 164 9.52 0.92 -16.05
C ALA A 164 8.46 1.56 -16.96
N ASP A 165 7.81 0.76 -17.81
CA ASP A 165 6.71 1.22 -18.67
C ASP A 165 5.52 1.76 -17.87
N GLU A 166 5.18 1.07 -16.78
CA GLU A 166 4.12 1.48 -15.86
C GLU A 166 4.45 2.85 -15.21
N ARG A 167 5.69 3.05 -14.77
CA ARG A 167 6.12 4.32 -14.16
C ARG A 167 6.17 5.46 -15.18
N ALA A 168 6.55 5.20 -16.43
CA ALA A 168 6.59 6.20 -17.49
C ALA A 168 5.20 6.73 -17.90
N LYS A 169 4.13 5.97 -17.63
CA LYS A 169 2.76 6.28 -18.12
C LYS A 169 1.74 6.41 -16.98
N PRO A 170 1.87 7.39 -16.07
CA PRO A 170 1.09 7.45 -14.81
C PRO A 170 -0.44 7.60 -15.00
N GLY A 171 -0.90 8.00 -16.19
CA GLY A 171 -2.32 8.18 -16.51
C GLY A 171 -3.09 6.89 -16.84
N SER A 172 -2.44 5.72 -16.93
CA SER A 172 -3.10 4.45 -17.29
C SER A 172 -3.93 3.81 -16.18
N TYR A 173 -4.29 4.60 -15.16
CA TYR A 173 -4.95 4.13 -13.94
C TYR A 173 -6.42 3.75 -14.15
N ASN A 174 -7.15 4.56 -14.92
CA ASN A 174 -8.56 4.35 -15.23
C ASN A 174 -8.74 4.07 -16.72
N ARG A 175 -9.39 2.96 -17.06
CA ARG A 175 -9.88 2.74 -18.42
C ARG A 175 -11.30 3.32 -18.50
N TRP A 176 -11.45 4.40 -19.26
CA TRP A 176 -12.78 4.82 -19.67
C TRP A 176 -13.39 3.70 -20.52
N ILE A 177 -14.46 3.10 -20.04
CA ILE A 177 -15.29 2.23 -20.85
C ILE A 177 -16.02 3.15 -21.83
N ARG A 178 -15.41 3.44 -22.97
CA ARG A 178 -16.22 3.75 -24.16
C ARG A 178 -16.93 2.46 -24.52
N SER A 179 -18.25 2.54 -24.71
CA SER A 179 -19.11 1.43 -25.10
C SER A 179 -18.40 0.54 -26.13
N PRO A 180 -18.39 -0.79 -25.97
CA PRO A 180 -17.75 -1.66 -26.94
C PRO A 180 -18.35 -1.37 -28.32
N ARG A 181 -17.50 -1.13 -29.32
CA ARG A 181 -17.95 -1.06 -30.71
C ARG A 181 -18.60 -2.41 -31.04
N PRO A 182 -19.81 -2.45 -31.62
CA PRO A 182 -20.42 -3.70 -32.02
C PRO A 182 -19.48 -4.39 -33.03
N GLY A 183 -19.07 -5.63 -32.74
CA GLY A 183 -18.22 -6.45 -33.61
C GLY A 183 -16.80 -6.76 -33.12
N ALA A 184 -16.37 -6.27 -31.94
CA ALA A 184 -15.13 -6.74 -31.32
C ALA A 184 -15.43 -7.93 -30.39
N GLU A 185 -15.38 -9.15 -30.91
CA GLU A 185 -15.31 -10.35 -30.08
C GLU A 185 -14.07 -10.25 -29.19
N SER A 186 -14.27 -10.03 -27.88
CA SER A 186 -13.23 -10.19 -26.88
C SER A 186 -13.41 -11.56 -26.21
N SER A 187 -12.42 -12.43 -26.41
CA SER A 187 -12.31 -13.75 -25.75
C SER A 187 -11.93 -13.65 -24.26
N ALA A 188 -12.38 -12.59 -23.58
CA ALA A 188 -12.12 -12.38 -22.16
C ALA A 188 -13.34 -11.74 -21.50
N SER A 189 -14.38 -12.55 -21.30
CA SER A 189 -15.41 -12.29 -20.30
C SER A 189 -14.77 -12.32 -18.90
N ARG A 190 -14.24 -11.17 -18.46
CA ARG A 190 -13.91 -10.91 -17.06
C ARG A 190 -14.52 -9.57 -16.67
N THR A 191 -15.80 -9.62 -16.30
CA THR A 191 -16.49 -8.53 -15.62
C THR A 191 -15.97 -8.44 -14.18
N ALA A 192 -14.97 -7.58 -13.97
CA ALA A 192 -14.69 -7.03 -12.64
C ALA A 192 -15.43 -5.70 -12.51
N SER A 193 -16.60 -5.72 -11.89
CA SER A 193 -17.40 -4.53 -11.61
C SER A 193 -16.77 -3.76 -10.44
N CYS A 194 -15.92 -2.77 -10.73
CA CYS A 194 -15.44 -1.85 -9.70
C CYS A 194 -16.43 -0.66 -9.61
N TRP A 195 -17.41 -0.76 -8.71
CA TRP A 195 -18.29 0.36 -8.37
C TRP A 195 -17.54 1.27 -7.40
N SER A 196 -16.98 2.37 -7.90
CA SER A 196 -16.46 3.47 -7.07
C SER A 196 -17.46 4.63 -7.10
N THR A 197 -18.23 4.78 -6.02
CA THR A 197 -19.04 5.97 -5.76
C THR A 197 -18.14 7.19 -5.65
N HIS A 198 -18.25 8.09 -6.62
CA HIS A 198 -17.60 9.39 -6.61
C HIS A 198 -18.26 10.28 -5.54
N SER A 199 -17.48 10.71 -4.55
CA SER A 199 -17.81 11.90 -3.77
C SER A 199 -16.83 13.00 -4.16
N SER A 200 -17.18 13.74 -5.20
CA SER A 200 -16.55 15.01 -5.53
C SER A 200 -17.11 16.05 -4.57
N ARG A 201 -16.30 16.62 -3.68
CA ARG A 201 -16.54 17.99 -3.19
C ARG A 201 -15.20 18.70 -2.98
N THR A 202 -15.17 19.86 -3.62
CA THR A 202 -14.26 21.01 -3.52
C THR A 202 -13.90 21.38 -2.09
#